data_AF-X1J791-F1
#
_entry.id   AF-X1J791-F1
#
_cell.length_a   1.000
_cell.length_b   1.000
_cell.length_c   1.000
_cell.angle_alpha   90.00
_cell.angle_beta   90.00
_cell.angle_gamma   90.00
#
_symmetry.space_group_name_H-M   'P 1'
#
loop_
_entity.id
_entity.type
_entity.pdbx_description
1 polymer ?
#
loop_
_entity_poly.entity_id
_entity_poly.type
_entity_poly.pdbx_seq_one_letter_code
_entity_poly.pdbx_strand_id
1 'polypeptide(L)'
;KTFNSSRTFLDQSATDVHYKVCSNSHILWYDTGIDWQTSNSLIISEDPCSPRKYIDVSCDLSDNPVPPGNAVTATTELVVPYDSNLPAAVANTSMNYTYPTPDLALPIHGWSLGTLELAMGRDANTLNITGGYVIGAYDFFNDPGGAEPNKIQEYRFCCEYTYFQEPENHEFTLIPLDAPEPAWVGNFRFGHSYGLLTDEVLWMFDDWDVDEDSIESFVPGAPIVKPIYLPGLLPYPMGENYVAPAGCEAANIDDTGRVE
;
A
#
# COMPACT_ATOMS: atom_id res chain seq x y z
N LYS A 1 1.19 4.09 5.63
CA LYS A 1 1.09 3.06 4.56
C LYS A 1 0.62 3.75 3.31
N THR A 2 1.38 3.68 2.23
CA THR A 2 1.04 4.33 0.95
C THR A 2 0.78 3.26 -0.10
N PHE A 3 -0.23 3.45 -0.93
CA PHE A 3 -0.68 2.48 -1.93
C PHE A 3 -1.04 3.16 -3.24
N ASN A 4 -0.64 2.56 -4.38
CA ASN A 4 -0.93 3.05 -5.72
C ASN A 4 -1.46 1.95 -6.68
N SER A 5 -2.38 2.29 -7.60
CA SER A 5 -2.83 1.37 -8.68
C SER A 5 -3.01 2.02 -10.07
N SER A 6 -2.66 1.33 -11.17
CA SER A 6 -2.74 1.84 -12.57
C SER A 6 -3.37 0.85 -13.58
N ARG A 7 -4.02 1.32 -14.66
CA ARG A 7 -4.78 0.48 -15.65
C ARG A 7 -4.79 1.01 -17.09
N THR A 8 -4.78 0.14 -18.11
CA THR A 8 -4.81 0.50 -19.55
C THR A 8 -6.04 -0.12 -20.27
N PHE A 9 -6.72 0.60 -21.18
CA PHE A 9 -7.94 0.13 -21.87
C PHE A 9 -7.94 0.33 -23.40
N LEU A 10 -8.70 -0.46 -24.15
CA LEU A 10 -8.53 -0.53 -25.62
C LEU A 10 -9.56 0.24 -26.47
N ASP A 11 -10.79 0.53 -26.03
CA ASP A 11 -11.83 1.01 -26.98
C ASP A 11 -12.73 2.20 -26.57
N GLN A 12 -12.76 2.65 -25.31
CA GLN A 12 -13.57 3.81 -24.88
C GLN A 12 -12.87 4.67 -23.83
N SER A 13 -13.22 5.97 -23.79
CA SER A 13 -12.72 6.87 -22.76
C SER A 13 -13.47 6.68 -21.44
N ALA A 14 -12.76 6.64 -20.32
CA ALA A 14 -13.38 6.59 -18.99
C ALA A 14 -13.76 7.99 -18.52
N THR A 15 -14.96 8.14 -17.96
CA THR A 15 -15.46 9.45 -17.48
C THR A 15 -15.54 9.55 -15.97
N ASP A 16 -15.14 8.50 -15.26
CA ASP A 16 -15.17 8.47 -13.79
C ASP A 16 -14.19 7.40 -13.31
N VAL A 17 -13.61 7.64 -12.14
CA VAL A 17 -12.80 6.67 -11.40
C VAL A 17 -13.36 6.52 -9.99
N HIS A 18 -13.53 5.28 -9.55
CA HIS A 18 -14.06 4.92 -8.25
C HIS A 18 -13.14 3.89 -7.60
N TYR A 19 -12.76 4.08 -6.35
CA TYR A 19 -12.05 3.06 -5.59
C TYR A 19 -12.41 3.11 -4.13
N LYS A 20 -12.20 1.99 -3.44
CA LYS A 20 -12.43 1.92 -2.01
C LYS A 20 -11.26 1.25 -1.30
N VAL A 21 -10.86 1.86 -0.20
CA VAL A 21 -9.76 1.43 0.66
C VAL A 21 -10.32 1.15 2.04
N CYS A 22 -9.89 0.08 2.67
CA CYS A 22 -10.31 -0.26 4.02
C CYS A 22 -9.18 -0.84 4.86
N SER A 23 -9.39 -0.84 6.17
CA SER A 23 -8.46 -1.46 7.12
C SER A 23 -9.21 -2.27 8.16
N ASN A 24 -8.57 -3.33 8.66
CA ASN A 24 -9.05 -4.06 9.83
C ASN A 24 -8.95 -3.22 11.13
N SER A 25 -8.14 -2.16 11.10
CA SER A 25 -7.94 -1.19 12.19
C SER A 25 -8.61 0.16 11.90
N HIS A 26 -8.80 0.97 12.93
CA HIS A 26 -9.36 2.32 12.79
C HIS A 26 -8.35 3.25 12.10
N ILE A 27 -8.70 3.85 10.98
CA ILE A 27 -7.87 4.81 10.24
C ILE A 27 -7.82 6.12 11.03
N LEU A 28 -6.64 6.48 11.52
CA LEU A 28 -6.42 7.71 12.29
C LEU A 28 -6.32 8.93 11.38
N TRP A 29 -5.68 8.75 10.23
CA TRP A 29 -5.50 9.77 9.22
C TRP A 29 -5.39 9.12 7.84
N TYR A 30 -5.83 9.83 6.81
CA TYR A 30 -5.67 9.42 5.42
C TYR A 30 -5.49 10.64 4.51
N ASP A 31 -4.81 10.42 3.40
CA ASP A 31 -4.78 11.31 2.24
C ASP A 31 -4.95 10.49 0.97
N THR A 32 -5.60 11.05 -0.04
CA THR A 32 -5.98 10.29 -1.23
C THR A 32 -6.05 11.18 -2.46
N GLY A 33 -5.60 10.64 -3.60
CA GLY A 33 -5.37 11.42 -4.81
C GLY A 33 -5.43 10.57 -6.08
N ILE A 34 -5.56 11.24 -7.23
CA ILE A 34 -5.36 10.64 -8.55
C ILE A 34 -4.39 11.46 -9.39
N ASP A 35 -3.61 10.83 -10.26
CA ASP A 35 -2.64 11.50 -11.15
C ASP A 35 -3.24 11.94 -12.50
N TRP A 36 -4.54 12.26 -12.52
CA TRP A 36 -5.23 12.68 -13.73
C TRP A 36 -5.65 14.15 -13.65
N GLN A 37 -5.40 14.90 -14.74
CA GLN A 37 -5.76 16.32 -14.79
C GLN A 37 -7.27 16.48 -14.95
N THR A 38 -7.96 16.91 -13.90
CA THR A 38 -9.39 17.30 -13.92
C THR A 38 -9.60 18.54 -13.06
N SER A 39 -10.62 19.33 -13.39
CA SER A 39 -11.08 20.45 -12.56
C SER A 39 -12.05 20.02 -11.46
N ASN A 40 -12.53 18.78 -11.50
CA ASN A 40 -13.43 18.21 -10.50
C ASN A 40 -12.65 17.76 -9.25
N SER A 41 -13.26 17.93 -8.08
CA SER A 41 -12.70 17.46 -6.81
C SER A 41 -13.07 16.00 -6.53
N LEU A 42 -12.22 15.30 -5.78
CA LEU A 42 -12.53 13.96 -5.26
C LEU A 42 -13.73 14.03 -4.30
N ILE A 43 -14.66 13.10 -4.48
CA ILE A 43 -15.75 12.85 -3.54
C ILE A 43 -15.30 11.71 -2.64
N ILE A 44 -15.09 12.01 -1.36
CA ILE A 44 -14.67 11.04 -0.36
C ILE A 44 -15.83 10.82 0.61
N SER A 45 -16.18 9.55 0.83
CA SER A 45 -17.20 9.16 1.81
C SER A 45 -16.70 8.03 2.70
N GLU A 46 -17.11 8.06 3.97
CA GLU A 46 -16.83 6.99 4.92
C GLU A 46 -18.10 6.17 5.14
N ASP A 47 -17.97 4.85 5.31
CA ASP A 47 -19.13 4.01 5.63
C ASP A 47 -19.73 4.45 6.99
N PRO A 48 -21.00 4.88 7.05
CA PRO A 48 -21.62 5.35 8.28
C PRO A 48 -21.77 4.24 9.34
N CYS A 49 -21.79 2.97 8.93
CA CYS A 49 -21.86 1.81 9.82
C CYS A 49 -20.49 1.38 10.34
N SER A 50 -19.40 1.87 9.73
CA SER A 50 -18.01 1.59 10.13
C SER A 50 -17.09 2.75 9.75
N PRO A 51 -17.30 3.94 10.35
CA PRO A 51 -16.53 5.12 10.01
C PRO A 51 -15.06 4.87 10.29
N ARG A 52 -14.19 5.50 9.50
CA ARG A 52 -12.73 5.31 9.57
C ARG A 52 -12.26 3.86 9.40
N LYS A 53 -13.07 2.97 8.83
CA LYS A 53 -12.60 1.64 8.39
C LYS A 53 -12.72 1.45 6.89
N TYR A 54 -13.63 2.16 6.24
CA TYR A 54 -13.88 2.10 4.82
C TYR A 54 -13.92 3.53 4.27
N ILE A 55 -13.04 3.80 3.32
CA ILE A 55 -12.93 5.07 2.59
C ILE A 55 -13.32 4.78 1.15
N ASP A 56 -14.39 5.40 0.69
CA ASP A 56 -14.92 5.27 -0.67
C ASP A 56 -14.64 6.59 -1.40
N VAL A 57 -13.94 6.51 -2.54
CA VAL A 57 -13.44 7.66 -3.30
C VAL A 57 -13.95 7.58 -4.72
N SER A 58 -14.52 8.68 -5.21
CA SER A 58 -14.97 8.85 -6.59
C SER A 58 -14.44 10.15 -7.17
N CYS A 59 -14.11 10.17 -8.45
CA CYS A 59 -13.77 11.36 -9.20
C CYS A 59 -14.48 11.36 -10.54
N ASP A 60 -15.31 12.38 -10.78
CA ASP A 60 -15.88 12.65 -12.09
C ASP A 60 -14.78 13.18 -13.03
N LEU A 61 -14.52 12.46 -14.12
CA LEU A 61 -13.54 12.82 -15.14
C LEU A 61 -14.22 13.28 -16.43
N SER A 62 -15.51 13.63 -16.41
CA SER A 62 -16.26 14.02 -17.62
C SER A 62 -15.74 15.28 -18.31
N ASP A 63 -15.04 16.15 -17.58
CA ASP A 63 -14.39 17.36 -18.11
C ASP A 63 -13.08 17.07 -18.86
N ASN A 64 -12.39 15.99 -18.49
CA ASN A 64 -11.22 15.47 -19.18
C ASN A 64 -11.20 13.93 -19.12
N PRO A 65 -11.96 13.22 -19.97
CA PRO A 65 -12.05 11.76 -19.92
C PRO A 65 -10.70 11.08 -20.20
N VAL A 66 -10.44 9.95 -19.55
CA VAL A 66 -9.21 9.16 -19.73
C VAL A 66 -9.29 8.42 -21.08
N PRO A 67 -8.45 8.73 -22.08
CA PRO A 67 -8.52 8.05 -23.37
C PRO A 67 -8.04 6.60 -23.28
N PRO A 68 -8.48 5.73 -24.21
CA PRO A 68 -7.91 4.39 -24.35
C PRO A 68 -6.38 4.42 -24.42
N GLY A 69 -5.74 3.44 -23.81
CA GLY A 69 -4.28 3.28 -23.77
C GLY A 69 -3.60 4.07 -22.65
N ASN A 70 -4.32 4.91 -21.90
CA ASN A 70 -3.76 5.70 -20.81
C ASN A 70 -4.10 5.08 -19.46
N ALA A 71 -3.19 5.27 -18.50
CA ALA A 71 -3.38 4.85 -17.13
C ALA A 71 -3.61 6.05 -16.21
N VAL A 72 -4.48 5.84 -15.21
CA VAL A 72 -4.59 6.70 -14.03
C VAL A 72 -4.11 5.91 -12.83
N THR A 73 -3.25 6.55 -12.05
CA THR A 73 -2.85 6.15 -10.71
C THR A 73 -3.82 6.73 -9.70
N ALA A 74 -4.40 5.88 -8.85
CA ALA A 74 -4.99 6.32 -7.59
C ALA A 74 -4.03 6.01 -6.45
N THR A 75 -3.83 6.99 -5.57
CA THR A 75 -2.98 6.90 -4.39
C THR A 75 -3.81 7.03 -3.13
N THR A 76 -3.52 6.22 -2.11
CA THR A 76 -4.02 6.45 -0.75
C THR A 76 -2.93 6.22 0.27
N GLU A 77 -2.70 7.21 1.11
CA GLU A 77 -1.89 7.11 2.32
C GLU A 77 -2.80 6.92 3.54
N LEU A 78 -2.44 5.98 4.43
CA LEU A 78 -3.15 5.68 5.66
C LEU A 78 -2.21 5.65 6.85
N VAL A 79 -2.66 6.26 7.96
CA VAL A 79 -2.11 6.03 9.31
C VAL A 79 -3.12 5.21 10.09
N VAL A 80 -2.68 4.05 10.57
CA VAL A 80 -3.48 3.11 11.37
C VAL A 80 -2.78 2.86 12.71
N PRO A 81 -3.51 2.57 13.80
CA PRO A 81 -2.89 2.21 15.06
C PRO A 81 -2.09 0.92 14.88
N TYR A 82 -0.91 0.90 15.47
CA TYR A 82 -0.15 -0.32 15.61
C TYR A 82 -0.82 -1.21 16.68
N ASP A 83 -1.06 -2.48 16.35
CA ASP A 83 -1.50 -3.51 17.28
C ASP A 83 -0.61 -4.75 17.10
N SER A 84 0.12 -5.13 18.14
CA SER A 84 1.00 -6.31 18.12
C SER A 84 0.24 -7.63 17.99
N ASN A 85 -1.06 -7.65 18.30
CA ASN A 85 -1.90 -8.85 18.22
C ASN A 85 -2.67 -8.95 16.90
N LEU A 86 -2.70 -7.86 16.13
CA LEU A 86 -3.42 -7.79 14.87
C LEU A 86 -2.56 -7.06 13.83
N PRO A 87 -1.84 -7.79 12.95
CA PRO A 87 -1.10 -7.12 11.89
C PRO A 87 -2.06 -6.25 11.09
N ALA A 88 -1.66 -5.01 10.84
CA ALA A 88 -2.48 -4.07 10.10
C ALA A 88 -2.72 -4.64 8.70
N ALA A 89 -3.95 -5.07 8.42
CA ALA A 89 -4.40 -5.45 7.11
C ALA A 89 -5.03 -4.22 6.44
N VAL A 90 -4.64 -3.98 5.20
CA VAL A 90 -5.24 -2.96 4.35
C VAL A 90 -5.90 -3.70 3.20
N ALA A 91 -7.19 -3.49 3.01
CA ALA A 91 -7.89 -4.05 1.87
C ALA A 91 -8.22 -2.98 0.84
N ASN A 92 -8.09 -3.34 -0.42
CA ASN A 92 -8.47 -2.55 -1.56
C ASN A 92 -9.65 -3.24 -2.24
N THR A 93 -10.72 -2.49 -2.43
CA THR A 93 -11.99 -3.02 -2.93
C THR A 93 -12.26 -2.58 -4.36
N SER A 94 -11.17 -2.46 -5.14
CA SER A 94 -11.11 -2.30 -6.59
C SER A 94 -11.10 -0.85 -7.08
N MET A 95 -10.25 -0.54 -8.06
CA MET A 95 -10.26 0.73 -8.82
C MET A 95 -11.10 0.56 -10.09
N ASN A 96 -12.37 0.90 -10.00
CA ASN A 96 -13.32 0.82 -11.09
C ASN A 96 -13.32 2.12 -11.91
N TYR A 97 -13.58 1.99 -13.21
CA TYR A 97 -13.85 3.13 -14.08
C TYR A 97 -15.28 2.99 -14.58
N THR A 98 -16.04 4.09 -14.58
CA THR A 98 -17.39 4.06 -15.17
C THR A 98 -17.28 4.37 -16.66
N TYR A 99 -17.78 3.43 -17.47
CA TYR A 99 -17.88 3.53 -18.94
C TYR A 99 -19.35 3.66 -19.37
N PRO A 100 -19.65 4.25 -20.54
CA PRO A 100 -20.99 4.30 -21.12
C PRO A 100 -21.65 2.91 -21.30
N THR A 101 -20.86 1.85 -21.40
CA THR A 101 -21.29 0.44 -21.32
C THR A 101 -20.56 -0.24 -20.17
N PRO A 102 -21.25 -0.99 -19.29
CA PRO A 102 -20.61 -1.59 -18.13
C PRO A 102 -19.62 -2.65 -18.59
N ASP A 103 -18.32 -2.51 -18.28
CA ASP A 103 -17.35 -3.55 -18.62
C ASP A 103 -16.20 -3.69 -17.62
N LEU A 104 -15.95 -4.96 -17.32
CA LEU A 104 -14.92 -5.56 -16.47
C LEU A 104 -14.89 -5.05 -15.02
N ALA A 105 -15.63 -5.76 -14.16
CA ALA A 105 -15.39 -5.75 -12.72
C ALA A 105 -13.94 -6.18 -12.46
N LEU A 106 -13.33 -5.66 -11.40
CA LEU A 106 -12.01 -6.08 -10.96
C LEU A 106 -12.13 -6.95 -9.71
N PRO A 107 -11.12 -7.76 -9.41
CA PRO A 107 -11.04 -8.42 -8.12
C PRO A 107 -11.04 -7.41 -6.97
N ILE A 108 -11.74 -7.77 -5.91
CA ILE A 108 -11.73 -7.11 -4.60
C ILE A 108 -10.79 -7.94 -3.72
N HIS A 109 -9.84 -7.29 -3.07
CA HIS A 109 -8.81 -8.01 -2.31
C HIS A 109 -8.25 -7.26 -1.11
N GLY A 110 -7.98 -8.02 -0.06
CA GLY A 110 -7.15 -7.58 1.05
C GLY A 110 -5.68 -7.79 0.79
N TRP A 111 -4.82 -7.05 1.47
CA TRP A 111 -3.46 -7.48 1.72
C TRP A 111 -3.03 -7.16 3.16
N SER A 112 -2.09 -7.94 3.67
CA SER A 112 -1.45 -7.68 4.96
C SER A 112 0.03 -8.00 4.89
N LEU A 113 0.80 -7.28 5.69
CA LEU A 113 2.22 -7.56 5.91
C LEU A 113 2.41 -7.93 7.37
N GLY A 114 2.84 -9.16 7.62
CA GLY A 114 3.30 -9.64 8.92
C GLY A 114 4.81 -9.45 9.04
N THR A 115 5.28 -9.07 10.23
CA THR A 115 6.71 -9.02 10.55
C THR A 115 6.89 -9.42 12.00
N LEU A 116 7.80 -10.36 12.24
CA LEU A 116 8.03 -10.90 13.57
C LEU A 116 8.63 -9.84 14.49
N GLU A 117 8.20 -9.82 15.75
CA GLU A 117 8.85 -9.00 16.78
C GLU A 117 10.18 -9.65 17.20
N LEU A 118 11.20 -8.83 17.36
CA LEU A 118 12.50 -9.22 17.88
C LEU A 118 12.38 -9.56 19.37
N ALA A 119 13.11 -10.58 19.80
CA ALA A 119 13.09 -11.09 21.18
C ALA A 119 13.54 -10.05 22.23
N MET A 120 14.23 -8.98 21.83
CA MET A 120 14.62 -7.88 22.72
C MET A 120 13.43 -7.10 23.28
N GLY A 121 12.24 -7.22 22.66
CA GLY A 121 11.01 -6.60 23.11
C GLY A 121 11.01 -5.07 23.01
N ARG A 122 9.84 -4.47 23.19
CA ARG A 122 9.74 -3.00 23.31
C ARG A 122 10.29 -2.55 24.65
N ASP A 123 11.29 -1.67 24.63
CA ASP A 123 11.57 -0.81 25.77
C ASP A 123 10.48 0.29 25.80
N ALA A 124 9.85 0.48 26.97
CA ALA A 124 8.84 1.53 27.16
C ALA A 124 9.39 2.94 26.88
N ASN A 125 10.71 3.12 26.91
CA ASN A 125 11.38 4.39 26.64
C ASN A 125 11.68 4.62 25.15
N THR A 126 11.53 3.61 24.31
CA THR A 126 11.87 3.65 22.89
C THR A 126 10.58 3.45 22.10
N LEU A 127 9.82 4.54 21.90
CA LEU A 127 8.53 4.51 21.21
C LEU A 127 8.64 5.09 19.80
N ASN A 128 7.92 4.48 18.86
CA ASN A 128 7.67 5.02 17.50
C ASN A 128 8.93 5.24 16.65
N ILE A 129 9.92 4.34 16.74
CA ILE A 129 11.04 4.33 15.81
C ILE A 129 10.70 3.41 14.65
N THR A 130 10.75 3.94 13.43
CA THR A 130 10.63 3.15 12.20
C THR A 130 11.86 2.25 12.04
N GLY A 131 11.64 0.98 11.69
CA GLY A 131 12.70 0.07 11.24
C GLY A 131 12.97 0.22 9.74
N GLY A 132 12.05 0.88 9.03
CA GLY A 132 12.06 1.05 7.58
C GLY A 132 10.73 0.65 6.98
N TYR A 133 10.75 0.45 5.66
CA TYR A 133 9.57 0.20 4.84
C TYR A 133 9.82 -1.01 3.95
N VAL A 134 8.86 -1.94 3.95
CA VAL A 134 8.78 -2.95 2.89
C VAL A 134 8.05 -2.32 1.72
N ILE A 135 8.71 -2.36 0.57
CA ILE A 135 8.14 -1.97 -0.71
C ILE A 135 7.67 -3.24 -1.41
N GLY A 136 6.49 -3.22 -1.99
CA GLY A 136 6.04 -4.37 -2.77
C GLY A 136 5.16 -4.01 -3.95
N ALA A 137 5.11 -4.91 -4.91
CA ALA A 137 4.29 -4.80 -6.10
C ALA A 137 3.72 -6.16 -6.53
N TYR A 138 2.58 -6.15 -7.20
CA TYR A 138 1.98 -7.31 -7.85
C TYR A 138 1.01 -6.88 -8.95
N ASP A 139 0.79 -7.76 -9.91
CA ASP A 139 -0.02 -7.51 -11.10
C ASP A 139 -1.23 -8.45 -11.16
N PHE A 140 -2.37 -7.95 -11.63
CA PHE A 140 -3.52 -8.78 -12.02
C PHE A 140 -3.57 -8.99 -13.53
N PHE A 141 -4.04 -10.17 -13.93
CA PHE A 141 -4.18 -10.61 -15.31
C PHE A 141 -5.58 -11.15 -15.58
N ASN A 142 -6.07 -11.00 -16.81
CA ASN A 142 -7.33 -11.60 -17.28
C ASN A 142 -7.13 -12.80 -18.23
N ASP A 143 -5.90 -13.06 -18.68
CA ASP A 143 -5.51 -14.25 -19.45
C ASP A 143 -4.00 -14.46 -19.28
N PRO A 144 -3.58 -15.34 -18.36
CA PRO A 144 -2.15 -15.61 -18.12
C PRO A 144 -1.55 -16.62 -19.10
N GLY A 145 -2.38 -17.28 -19.93
CA GLY A 145 -1.95 -18.32 -20.88
C GLY A 145 -1.62 -17.79 -22.28
N GLY A 146 -1.88 -16.52 -22.53
CA GLY A 146 -1.54 -15.84 -23.78
C GLY A 146 -0.03 -15.68 -23.99
N ALA A 147 0.37 -15.41 -25.24
CA ALA A 147 1.79 -15.11 -25.57
C ALA A 147 2.31 -13.84 -24.87
N GLU A 148 1.39 -12.95 -24.46
CA GLU A 148 1.61 -11.79 -23.61
C GLU A 148 0.54 -11.84 -22.52
N PRO A 149 0.90 -12.08 -21.24
CA PRO A 149 -0.06 -12.04 -20.14
C PRO A 149 -0.76 -10.67 -20.16
N ASN A 150 -2.08 -10.66 -20.33
CA ASN A 150 -2.82 -9.42 -20.44
C ASN A 150 -3.01 -8.80 -19.05
N LYS A 151 -2.02 -8.00 -18.64
CA LYS A 151 -2.02 -7.24 -17.39
C LYS A 151 -3.16 -6.22 -17.41
N ILE A 152 -4.08 -6.37 -16.46
CA ILE A 152 -5.21 -5.46 -16.30
C ILE A 152 -4.97 -4.41 -15.22
N GLN A 153 -4.07 -4.67 -14.27
CA GLN A 153 -3.77 -3.72 -13.20
C GLN A 153 -2.45 -4.02 -12.51
N GLU A 154 -1.72 -2.97 -12.12
CA GLU A 154 -0.55 -3.06 -11.25
C GLU A 154 -0.87 -2.42 -9.90
N TYR A 155 -0.43 -3.07 -8.83
CA TYR A 155 -0.55 -2.63 -7.44
C TYR A 155 0.86 -2.40 -6.89
N ARG A 156 1.06 -1.28 -6.20
CA ARG A 156 2.30 -1.00 -5.43
C ARG A 156 1.96 -0.55 -4.02
N PHE A 157 2.78 -0.93 -3.05
CA PHE A 157 2.62 -0.51 -1.67
C PHE A 157 3.95 -0.20 -1.00
N CYS A 158 3.87 0.67 0.01
CA CYS A 158 4.93 0.99 0.95
C CYS A 158 4.40 0.83 2.38
N CYS A 159 4.94 -0.13 3.12
CA CYS A 159 4.47 -0.50 4.45
C CYS A 159 5.58 -0.38 5.49
N GLU A 160 5.37 0.50 6.47
CA GLU A 160 6.28 0.66 7.61
C GLU A 160 6.28 -0.59 8.49
N TYR A 161 7.46 -0.96 8.98
CA TYR A 161 7.63 -1.83 10.14
C TYR A 161 8.42 -1.08 11.21
N THR A 162 8.22 -1.47 12.46
CA THR A 162 8.85 -0.80 13.61
C THR A 162 10.26 -1.34 13.85
N TYR A 163 11.10 -0.55 14.51
CA TYR A 163 12.48 -0.93 14.86
C TYR A 163 12.58 -2.23 15.68
N PHE A 164 11.51 -2.59 16.40
CA PHE A 164 11.42 -3.82 17.19
C PHE A 164 11.04 -5.05 16.37
N GLN A 165 10.78 -4.90 15.08
CA GLN A 165 10.46 -6.00 14.20
C GLN A 165 11.69 -6.45 13.42
N GLU A 166 11.70 -7.71 13.01
CA GLU A 166 12.78 -8.30 12.25
C GLU A 166 12.83 -7.71 10.83
N PRO A 167 13.88 -6.95 10.47
CA PRO A 167 13.91 -6.21 9.22
C PRO A 167 14.11 -7.11 7.99
N GLU A 168 14.59 -8.34 8.18
CA GLU A 168 14.92 -9.25 7.08
C GLU A 168 13.80 -10.25 6.77
N ASN A 169 12.82 -10.45 7.66
CA ASN A 169 11.83 -11.52 7.53
C ASN A 169 10.40 -10.98 7.65
N HIS A 170 9.67 -11.00 6.53
CA HIS A 170 8.28 -10.59 6.46
C HIS A 170 7.40 -11.67 5.81
N GLU A 171 6.09 -11.54 5.98
CA GLU A 171 5.10 -12.36 5.31
C GLU A 171 4.06 -11.46 4.66
N PHE A 172 3.98 -11.48 3.34
CA PHE A 172 2.90 -10.83 2.61
C PHE A 172 1.76 -11.82 2.40
N THR A 173 0.55 -11.41 2.72
CA THR A 173 -0.67 -12.18 2.44
C THR A 173 -1.59 -11.34 1.57
N LEU A 174 -1.94 -11.86 0.41
CA LEU A 174 -3.00 -11.35 -0.44
C LEU A 174 -4.29 -12.14 -0.16
N ILE A 175 -5.39 -11.45 0.10
CA ILE A 175 -6.65 -12.02 0.57
C ILE A 175 -7.71 -11.80 -0.51
N PRO A 176 -8.08 -12.82 -1.30
CA PRO A 176 -9.18 -12.72 -2.25
C PRO A 176 -10.52 -12.57 -1.52
N LEU A 177 -11.18 -11.41 -1.70
CA LEU A 177 -12.48 -11.11 -1.08
C LEU A 177 -13.62 -11.36 -2.06
N ASP A 178 -13.46 -10.89 -3.29
CA ASP A 178 -14.38 -11.14 -4.42
C ASP A 178 -13.58 -11.10 -5.71
N ALA A 179 -13.98 -11.84 -6.74
CA ALA A 179 -13.30 -11.83 -8.02
C ALA A 179 -14.25 -12.17 -9.16
N PRO A 180 -14.28 -11.38 -10.24
CA PRO A 180 -14.91 -11.81 -11.47
C PRO A 180 -14.11 -12.99 -12.03
N GLU A 181 -14.78 -14.12 -12.22
CA GLU A 181 -14.10 -15.33 -12.68
C GLU A 181 -13.88 -15.33 -14.20
N PRO A 182 -12.71 -15.82 -14.67
CA PRO A 182 -11.47 -16.09 -13.93
C PRO A 182 -10.54 -14.85 -13.81
N ALA A 183 -9.89 -14.69 -12.65
CA ALA A 183 -8.86 -13.68 -12.41
C ALA A 183 -7.55 -14.34 -11.94
N TRP A 184 -6.41 -13.72 -12.26
CA TRP A 184 -5.09 -14.22 -11.89
C TRP A 184 -4.21 -13.11 -11.36
N VAL A 185 -3.23 -13.46 -10.53
CA VAL A 185 -2.28 -12.53 -9.92
C VAL A 185 -0.86 -13.08 -10.01
N GLY A 186 0.13 -12.21 -10.20
CA GLY A 186 1.54 -12.60 -10.29
C GLY A 186 2.47 -11.41 -10.27
N ASN A 187 3.71 -11.61 -10.73
CA ASN A 187 4.78 -10.60 -10.73
C ASN A 187 4.98 -9.98 -9.34
N PHE A 188 4.99 -10.83 -8.31
CA PHE A 188 5.18 -10.38 -6.93
C PHE A 188 6.62 -9.92 -6.76
N ARG A 189 6.79 -8.67 -6.37
CA ARG A 189 8.10 -8.05 -6.18
C ARG A 189 8.16 -7.42 -4.81
N PHE A 190 9.28 -7.57 -4.10
CA PHE A 190 9.49 -6.98 -2.78
C PHE A 190 10.90 -6.40 -2.66
N GLY A 191 11.01 -5.28 -1.97
CA GLY A 191 12.28 -4.62 -1.65
C GLY A 191 12.16 -3.80 -0.36
N HIS A 192 13.19 -3.02 -0.07
CA HIS A 192 13.28 -2.23 1.16
C HIS A 192 13.53 -0.74 0.89
N SER A 193 13.08 0.10 1.82
CA SER A 193 13.58 1.46 1.97
C SER A 193 13.72 1.87 3.42
N TYR A 194 14.78 2.60 3.76
CA TYR A 194 14.92 3.23 5.08
C TYR A 194 14.04 4.47 5.25
N GLY A 195 13.56 5.07 4.16
CA GLY A 195 12.71 6.26 4.18
C GLY A 195 11.34 6.00 3.55
N LEU A 196 10.35 6.78 3.95
CA LEU A 196 9.05 6.77 3.28
C LEU A 196 9.24 7.29 1.84
N LEU A 197 8.85 6.47 0.86
CA LEU A 197 8.88 6.87 -0.55
C LEU A 197 7.72 7.82 -0.86
N THR A 198 7.97 8.81 -1.70
CA THR A 198 6.90 9.57 -2.35
C THR A 198 6.20 8.71 -3.40
N ASP A 199 5.02 9.11 -3.86
CA ASP A 199 4.24 8.34 -4.84
C ASP A 199 4.99 8.14 -6.16
N GLU A 200 5.66 9.18 -6.64
CA GLU A 200 6.49 9.13 -7.84
C GLU A 200 7.64 8.15 -7.66
N VAL A 201 8.35 8.20 -6.53
CA VAL A 201 9.48 7.31 -6.24
C VAL A 201 9.00 5.87 -6.06
N LEU A 202 7.82 5.64 -5.48
CA LEU A 202 7.24 4.31 -5.33
C LEU A 202 6.97 3.64 -6.70
N TRP A 203 6.53 4.41 -7.69
CA TRP A 203 6.33 3.92 -9.06
C TRP A 203 7.62 3.76 -9.87
N MET A 204 8.66 4.51 -9.53
CA MET A 204 9.98 4.38 -10.14
C MET A 204 10.86 3.33 -9.43
N PHE A 205 10.44 2.81 -8.29
CA PHE A 205 11.20 1.82 -7.54
C PHE A 205 11.47 0.57 -8.38
N ASP A 206 12.76 0.23 -8.49
CA ASP A 206 13.29 -0.89 -9.28
C ASP A 206 14.33 -1.74 -8.51
N ASP A 207 14.68 -1.36 -7.28
CA ASP A 207 15.62 -2.06 -6.40
C ASP A 207 14.94 -3.23 -5.67
N TRP A 208 14.48 -4.22 -6.44
CA TRP A 208 13.76 -5.39 -5.92
C TRP A 208 14.72 -6.47 -5.43
N ASP A 209 14.57 -6.89 -4.16
CA ASP A 209 15.34 -7.98 -3.55
C ASP A 209 14.72 -9.36 -3.84
N VAL A 210 13.38 -9.40 -3.93
CA VAL A 210 12.60 -10.60 -4.24
C VAL A 210 11.77 -10.33 -5.49
N ASP A 211 11.88 -11.21 -6.48
CA ASP A 211 11.12 -11.15 -7.73
C ASP A 211 10.58 -12.55 -8.07
N GLU A 212 9.26 -12.68 -8.07
CA GLU A 212 8.54 -13.92 -8.36
C GLU A 212 7.66 -13.77 -9.60
N ASP A 213 8.13 -14.33 -10.72
CA ASP A 213 7.42 -14.37 -12.00
C ASP A 213 6.22 -15.34 -12.03
N SER A 214 5.90 -16.00 -10.91
CA SER A 214 4.80 -16.96 -10.87
C SER A 214 3.45 -16.26 -10.96
N ILE A 215 2.58 -16.75 -11.83
CA ILE A 215 1.17 -16.37 -11.88
C ILE A 215 0.33 -17.46 -11.21
N GLU A 216 -0.57 -17.05 -10.32
CA GLU A 216 -1.44 -17.90 -9.54
C GLU A 216 -2.91 -17.55 -9.79
N SER A 217 -3.79 -18.55 -9.68
CA SER A 217 -5.24 -18.32 -9.75
C SER A 217 -5.72 -17.51 -8.55
N PHE A 218 -6.50 -16.47 -8.82
CA PHE A 218 -7.05 -15.59 -7.79
C PHE A 218 -8.46 -16.05 -7.40
N VAL A 219 -8.55 -16.88 -6.35
CA VAL A 219 -9.80 -17.55 -5.95
C VAL A 219 -10.32 -16.99 -4.62
N PRO A 220 -11.55 -16.43 -4.56
CA PRO A 220 -12.17 -15.95 -3.32
C PRO A 220 -12.07 -16.95 -2.16
N GLY A 221 -11.58 -16.48 -1.01
CA GLY A 221 -11.41 -17.32 0.19
C GLY A 221 -10.16 -18.20 0.23
N ALA A 222 -9.28 -18.14 -0.77
CA ALA A 222 -7.98 -18.82 -0.77
C ALA A 222 -6.82 -17.80 -0.75
N PRO A 223 -6.32 -17.41 0.44
CA PRO A 223 -5.23 -16.45 0.55
C PRO A 223 -3.95 -16.94 -0.14
N ILE A 224 -3.24 -16.01 -0.78
CA ILE A 224 -1.91 -16.23 -1.36
C ILE A 224 -0.90 -15.66 -0.36
N VAL A 225 0.02 -16.50 0.10
CA VAL A 225 1.01 -16.15 1.13
C VAL A 225 2.40 -16.21 0.53
N LYS A 226 3.15 -15.12 0.68
CA LYS A 226 4.51 -14.95 0.17
C LYS A 226 5.46 -14.68 1.34
N PRO A 227 6.38 -15.60 1.66
CA PRO A 227 7.46 -15.30 2.58
C PRO A 227 8.44 -14.34 1.88
N ILE A 228 8.87 -13.30 2.60
CA ILE A 228 9.77 -12.28 2.08
C ILE A 228 11.04 -12.33 2.92
N TYR A 229 12.18 -12.51 2.26
CA TYR A 229 13.49 -12.47 2.88
C TYR A 229 14.35 -11.36 2.25
N LEU A 230 14.73 -10.36 3.06
CA LEU A 230 15.49 -9.17 2.66
C LEU A 230 16.85 -9.16 3.38
N PRO A 231 17.87 -9.89 2.88
CA PRO A 231 19.13 -10.07 3.59
C PRO A 231 19.98 -8.79 3.66
N GLY A 232 20.72 -8.61 4.75
CA GLY A 232 21.75 -7.57 4.84
C GLY A 232 21.25 -6.22 5.36
N LEU A 233 20.00 -6.16 5.84
CA LEU A 233 19.44 -4.98 6.50
C LEU A 233 19.95 -4.83 7.94
N LEU A 234 20.52 -5.91 8.51
CA LEU A 234 21.19 -5.88 9.80
C LEU A 234 22.73 -5.87 9.68
N PRO A 235 23.44 -5.19 10.60
CA PRO A 235 22.88 -4.33 11.65
C PRO A 235 22.27 -3.05 11.04
N TYR A 236 21.27 -2.47 11.71
CA TYR A 236 20.72 -1.18 11.28
C TYR A 236 21.87 -0.18 11.03
N PRO A 237 21.79 0.65 9.98
CA PRO A 237 22.78 1.69 9.74
C PRO A 237 22.90 2.56 10.99
N MET A 238 24.11 3.04 11.29
CA MET A 238 24.28 3.99 12.40
C MET A 238 23.37 5.19 12.14
N GLY A 239 22.39 5.40 13.02
CA GLY A 239 21.45 6.51 12.88
C GLY A 239 22.20 7.83 12.77
N GLU A 240 21.74 8.72 11.89
CA GLU A 240 22.20 10.10 11.92
C GLU A 240 21.90 10.66 13.32
N ASN A 241 22.95 11.00 14.07
CA ASN A 241 22.76 11.78 15.29
C ASN A 241 22.06 13.07 14.88
N TYR A 242 20.79 13.22 15.25
CA TYR A 242 20.08 14.49 15.14
C TYR A 242 20.82 15.50 16.03
N VAL A 243 21.76 16.22 15.45
CA VAL A 243 22.34 17.40 16.08
C VAL A 243 21.28 18.47 15.95
N ALA A 244 20.57 18.72 17.06
CA ALA A 244 19.63 19.84 17.12
C ALA A 244 20.33 21.11 16.58
N PRO A 245 19.64 21.95 15.80
CA PRO A 245 20.21 23.19 15.30
C PRO A 245 20.82 23.99 16.46
N ALA A 246 22.00 24.55 16.25
CA ALA A 246 22.68 25.36 17.27
C ALA A 246 21.72 26.44 17.81
N GLY A 247 21.36 26.34 19.10
CA GLY A 247 20.40 27.22 19.75
C GLY A 247 19.18 26.51 20.38
N CYS A 248 18.96 25.22 20.08
CA CYS A 248 18.02 24.39 20.83
C CYS A 248 18.79 23.57 21.87
N GLU A 249 19.12 24.18 23.01
CA GLU A 249 19.59 23.41 24.16
C GLU A 249 18.44 22.50 24.61
N ALA A 250 18.70 21.19 24.64
CA ALA A 250 17.82 20.27 25.35
C ALA A 250 17.77 20.73 26.81
N ALA A 251 16.57 21.02 27.31
CA ALA A 251 16.37 21.18 28.74
C ALA A 251 16.96 19.96 29.44
N ASN A 252 18.01 20.15 30.26
CA ASN A 252 18.50 19.11 31.13
C ASN A 252 17.37 18.81 32.13
N ILE A 253 16.63 17.74 31.87
CA ILE A 253 15.70 17.19 32.83
C ILE A 253 16.57 16.38 33.80
N ASP A 254 16.66 16.82 35.05
CA ASP A 254 17.33 16.04 36.08
C ASP A 254 16.57 14.74 36.38
N ASP A 255 17.20 13.81 37.11
CA ASP A 255 16.62 12.52 37.50
C ASP A 255 15.31 12.63 38.34
N THR A 256 14.83 13.84 38.62
CA THR A 256 13.57 14.12 39.32
C THR A 256 12.44 14.62 38.41
N GLY A 257 12.70 14.80 37.11
CA GLY A 257 11.68 15.18 36.14
C GLY A 257 11.31 16.67 36.17
N ARG A 258 12.21 17.55 36.64
CA ARG A 258 12.03 19.00 36.56
C ARG A 258 12.99 19.63 35.56
N VAL A 259 12.45 20.59 34.81
CA VAL A 259 13.17 21.45 33.87
C VAL A 259 13.74 22.65 34.65
N GLU A 260 15.06 22.87 34.60
CA GLU A 260 15.66 24.16 35.00
C GLU A 260 15.37 25.26 33.97
#